data_AF-A0A699T909-F1
#
_entry.id   AF-A0A699T909-F1
#
_cell.length_a   1.000
_cell.length_b   1.000
_cell.length_c   1.000
_cell.angle_alpha   90.00
_cell.angle_beta   90.00
_cell.angle_gamma   90.00
#
_symmetry.space_group_name_H-M   'P 1'
#
loop_
_entity.id
_entity.type
_entity.pdbx_description
1 polymer ?
#
loop_
_entity_poly.entity_id
_entity_poly.type
_entity_poly.pdbx_seq_one_letter_code
_entity_poly.pdbx_strand_id
1 'polypeptide(L)'
;AQKEKIKWALKGDENSKYYHGVINNKRNQLSIRGILVEGTWIDFPSLVKSEFLSHFKNRFEQPNSNRLHMNMHFLNTLSSVQVDDLECQVSKEEIKKAVWDYGIDKSPGPDGFMFGFYRRYWKLIKNDVVDA
;
A
#
# COMPACT_ATOMS: atom_id res chain seq x y z
N ALA A 1 2.04 -22.86 -2.78
CA ALA A 1 1.20 -21.87 -2.07
C ALA A 1 0.07 -22.49 -1.23
N GLN A 2 -0.85 -23.30 -1.79
CA GLN A 2 -1.99 -23.85 -1.03
C GLN A 2 -1.62 -24.81 0.13
N LYS A 3 -0.62 -25.69 -0.05
CA LYS A 3 -0.20 -26.64 1.01
C LYS A 3 0.51 -25.97 2.20
N GLU A 4 1.21 -24.86 1.99
CA GLU A 4 1.83 -24.09 3.09
C GLU A 4 0.80 -23.35 3.94
N LYS A 5 -0.27 -22.84 3.31
CA LYS A 5 -1.39 -22.20 4.03
C LYS A 5 -2.12 -23.18 4.95
N ILE A 6 -2.31 -24.44 4.53
CA ILE A 6 -2.93 -25.49 5.35
C ILE A 6 -2.06 -25.86 6.55
N LYS A 7 -0.73 -25.97 6.36
CA LYS A 7 0.22 -26.28 7.44
C LYS A 7 0.28 -25.16 8.48
N TRP A 8 0.19 -23.90 8.04
CA TRP A 8 0.08 -22.74 8.92
C TRP A 8 -1.23 -22.72 9.71
N ALA A 9 -2.37 -22.96 9.05
CA ALA A 9 -3.68 -23.02 9.72
C ALA A 9 -3.76 -24.13 10.78
N LEU A 10 -3.09 -25.27 10.56
CA LEU A 10 -3.11 -26.41 11.49
C LEU A 10 -2.09 -26.31 12.64
N LYS A 11 -0.96 -25.62 12.46
CA LYS A 11 0.17 -25.63 13.43
C LYS A 11 0.62 -24.26 13.91
N GLY A 12 0.16 -23.20 13.27
CA GLY A 12 0.57 -21.82 13.52
C GLY A 12 -0.29 -21.09 14.55
N ASP A 13 -1.49 -21.61 14.86
CA ASP A 13 -2.38 -21.04 15.88
C ASP A 13 -2.09 -21.58 17.30
N GLU A 14 -1.48 -22.77 17.38
CA GLU A 14 -0.95 -23.32 18.62
C GLU A 14 0.47 -22.81 18.87
N ASN A 15 0.81 -22.50 20.12
CA ASN A 15 2.15 -22.10 20.58
C ASN A 15 3.17 -23.27 20.48
N SER A 16 3.36 -23.78 19.26
CA SER A 16 4.08 -24.99 18.94
C SER A 16 5.56 -24.70 18.67
N LYS A 17 6.41 -25.71 18.85
CA LYS A 17 7.83 -25.63 18.46
C LYS A 17 8.00 -25.26 16.97
N TYR A 18 7.05 -25.66 16.12
CA TYR A 18 7.05 -25.30 14.70
C TYR A 18 6.83 -23.80 14.50
N TYR A 19 5.84 -23.21 15.18
CA TYR A 19 5.56 -21.77 15.13
C TYR A 19 6.76 -20.94 15.58
N HIS A 20 7.36 -21.28 16.73
CA HIS A 20 8.59 -20.62 17.20
C HIS A 20 9.77 -20.83 16.26
N GLY A 21 9.90 -22.00 15.62
CA GLY A 21 10.94 -22.27 14.62
C GLY A 21 10.82 -21.35 13.41
N VAL A 22 9.60 -21.15 12.89
CA VAL A 22 9.34 -20.23 11.77
C VAL A 22 9.64 -18.79 12.17
N ILE A 23 9.21 -18.34 13.36
CA ILE A 23 9.51 -16.99 13.86
C ILE A 23 11.01 -16.77 14.03
N ASN A 24 11.72 -17.71 14.65
CA ASN A 24 13.15 -17.58 14.89
C ASN A 24 13.94 -17.57 13.58
N ASN A 25 13.56 -18.40 12.61
CA ASN A 25 14.15 -18.36 11.28
C ASN A 25 13.92 -16.99 10.62
N LYS A 26 12.69 -16.46 10.67
CA LYS A 26 12.37 -15.13 10.14
C LYS A 26 13.16 -14.02 10.86
N ARG A 27 13.25 -14.07 12.20
CA ARG A 27 14.05 -13.14 12.99
C ARG A 27 15.53 -13.19 12.60
N ASN A 28 16.09 -14.39 12.43
CA ASN A 28 17.48 -14.56 12.02
C ASN A 28 17.76 -14.04 10.61
N GLN A 29 16.82 -14.23 9.68
CA GLN A 29 16.94 -13.75 8.30
C GLN A 29 16.79 -12.23 8.20
N LEU A 30 15.88 -11.63 8.99
CA LEU A 30 15.59 -10.20 8.96
C LEU A 30 16.47 -9.38 9.92
N SER A 31 17.22 -10.03 10.81
CA SER A 31 18.09 -9.35 11.75
C SER A 31 19.25 -8.70 11.00
N ILE A 32 19.32 -7.38 11.08
CA ILE A 32 20.46 -6.60 10.62
C ILE A 32 21.60 -6.84 11.62
N ARG A 33 22.67 -7.50 11.17
CA ARG A 33 23.86 -7.79 11.99
C ARG A 33 24.85 -6.64 12.03
N GLY A 34 24.79 -5.78 11.02
CA GLY A 34 25.66 -4.63 10.85
C GLY A 34 25.43 -4.00 9.48
N ILE A 35 26.07 -2.87 9.26
CA ILE A 35 26.00 -2.08 8.04
C ILE A 35 27.40 -1.64 7.62
N LEU A 36 27.59 -1.42 6.33
CA LEU A 36 28.82 -0.86 5.77
C LEU A 36 28.60 0.64 5.52
N VAL A 37 29.35 1.48 6.21
CA VAL A 37 29.31 2.93 6.07
C VAL A 37 30.70 3.41 5.66
N GLU A 38 30.80 4.03 4.48
CA GLU A 38 32.06 4.58 3.95
C GLU A 38 33.23 3.57 3.96
N GLY A 39 32.94 2.29 3.71
CA GLY A 39 33.95 1.22 3.71
C GLY A 39 34.26 0.63 5.09
N THR A 40 33.68 1.15 6.17
CA THR A 40 33.83 0.62 7.54
C THR A 40 32.62 -0.20 7.95
N TRP A 41 32.85 -1.42 8.46
CA TRP A 41 31.78 -2.27 8.98
C TRP A 41 31.40 -1.87 10.41
N ILE A 42 30.12 -1.57 10.62
CA ILE A 42 29.55 -1.18 11.91
C ILE A 42 28.54 -2.24 12.33
N ASP A 43 28.77 -2.90 13.46
CA ASP A 43 27.89 -3.92 14.03
C ASP A 43 27.38 -3.57 15.45
N PHE A 44 27.87 -2.48 16.05
CA PHE A 44 27.41 -2.05 17.36
C PHE A 44 25.96 -1.52 17.30
N PRO A 45 25.00 -2.10 18.04
CA PRO A 45 23.58 -1.82 17.83
C PRO A 45 23.16 -0.35 17.93
N SER A 46 23.78 0.44 18.82
CA SER A 46 23.45 1.87 18.93
C SER A 46 23.97 2.68 17.75
N LEU A 47 25.15 2.34 17.21
CA LEU A 47 25.72 2.98 16.03
C LEU A 47 24.89 2.63 14.79
N VAL A 48 24.54 1.35 14.60
CA VAL A 48 23.64 0.94 13.51
C VAL A 48 22.34 1.75 13.55
N LYS A 49 21.68 1.85 14.72
CA LYS A 49 20.45 2.66 14.86
C LYS A 49 20.67 4.14 14.51
N SER A 50 21.77 4.73 14.96
CA SER A 50 22.13 6.12 14.68
C SER A 50 22.32 6.37 13.19
N GLU A 51 23.02 5.48 12.50
CA GLU A 51 23.25 5.57 11.06
C GLU A 51 21.96 5.45 10.25
N PHE A 52 21.09 4.49 10.60
CA PHE A 52 19.77 4.38 9.99
C PHE A 52 18.95 5.66 10.16
N LEU A 53 18.92 6.21 11.38
CA LEU A 53 18.21 7.46 11.66
C LEU A 53 18.78 8.61 10.83
N SER A 54 20.11 8.78 10.82
CA SER A 54 20.79 9.84 10.07
C SER A 54 20.51 9.72 8.56
N HIS A 55 20.68 8.52 8.00
CA HIS A 55 20.45 8.26 6.58
C HIS A 55 19.04 8.65 6.14
N PHE A 56 18.01 8.17 6.84
CA PHE A 56 16.63 8.45 6.47
C PHE A 56 16.19 9.86 6.83
N LYS A 57 16.69 10.43 7.94
CA LYS A 57 16.47 11.83 8.26
C LYS A 57 16.95 12.70 7.10
N ASN A 58 18.22 12.60 6.71
CA ASN A 58 18.78 13.43 5.63
C ASN A 58 18.08 13.20 4.29
N ARG A 59 17.67 11.96 4.00
CA ARG A 59 16.99 11.61 2.74
C ARG A 59 15.58 12.17 2.65
N PHE A 60 14.86 12.24 3.76
CA PHE A 60 13.47 12.71 3.81
C PHE A 60 13.33 14.10 4.41
N GLU A 61 14.43 14.75 4.79
CA GLU A 61 14.43 16.12 5.23
C GLU A 61 13.96 17.01 4.08
N GLN A 62 13.07 17.94 4.39
CA GLN A 62 12.59 18.87 3.39
C GLN A 62 13.78 19.72 2.93
N PRO A 63 14.04 19.84 1.62
CA PRO A 63 15.03 20.78 1.12
C PRO A 63 14.71 22.18 1.64
N ASN A 64 15.74 22.96 1.97
CA ASN A 64 15.57 24.38 2.29
C ASN A 64 14.72 25.02 1.20
N SER A 65 13.65 25.70 1.62
CA SER A 65 12.57 26.20 0.76
C SER A 65 13.00 27.39 -0.11
N ASN A 66 13.95 27.17 -1.00
CA ASN A 66 13.94 27.87 -2.28
C ASN A 66 13.06 27.03 -3.21
N ARG A 67 11.77 26.92 -2.87
CA ARG A 67 10.78 26.41 -3.82
C ARG A 67 10.92 27.29 -5.05
N LEU A 68 11.40 26.72 -6.14
CA LEU A 68 11.37 27.39 -7.43
C LEU A 68 9.92 27.81 -7.65
N HIS A 69 9.67 29.11 -7.60
CA HIS A 69 8.37 29.64 -7.94
C HIS A 69 8.23 29.48 -9.45
N MET A 70 7.73 28.31 -9.87
CA MET A 70 7.43 28.04 -11.26
C MET A 70 6.25 28.93 -11.64
N ASN A 71 6.55 30.12 -12.14
CA ASN A 71 5.57 30.97 -12.80
C ASN A 71 5.32 30.40 -14.21
N MET A 72 4.69 29.22 -14.26
CA MET A 72 4.26 28.63 -15.51
C MET A 72 2.85 29.12 -15.81
N HIS A 73 2.71 29.88 -16.89
CA HIS A 73 1.43 30.06 -17.54
C HIS A 73 1.04 28.73 -18.19
N PHE A 74 0.16 27.98 -17.55
CA PHE A 74 -0.42 26.77 -18.14
C PHE A 74 -1.24 27.18 -19.37
N LEU A 75 -0.65 27.01 -20.56
CA LEU A 75 -1.29 27.35 -21.84
C LEU A 75 -2.57 26.53 -22.07
N ASN A 76 -2.61 25.31 -21.54
CA ASN A 76 -3.79 24.45 -21.56
C ASN A 76 -4.45 24.53 -20.18
N THR A 77 -5.44 25.42 -20.05
CA THR A 77 -6.33 25.45 -18.90
C THR A 77 -7.63 24.77 -19.27
N LEU A 78 -8.21 24.01 -18.34
CA LEU A 78 -9.52 23.40 -18.52
C LEU A 78 -10.58 24.49 -18.75
N SER A 79 -11.55 24.23 -19.62
CA SER A 79 -12.72 25.09 -19.69
C SER A 79 -13.52 24.99 -18.39
N SER A 80 -14.34 26.00 -18.09
CA SER A 80 -15.20 25.96 -16.89
C SER A 80 -16.03 24.68 -16.83
N VAL A 81 -16.56 24.24 -17.98
CA VAL A 81 -17.35 23.01 -18.10
C VAL A 81 -16.55 21.76 -17.73
N GLN A 82 -15.27 21.69 -18.11
CA GLN A 82 -14.42 20.55 -17.75
C GLN A 82 -14.05 20.56 -16.27
N VAL A 83 -13.87 21.75 -15.69
CA VAL A 83 -13.66 21.89 -14.24
C VAL A 83 -14.92 21.43 -13.51
N ASP A 84 -16.09 21.93 -13.92
CA ASP A 84 -17.37 21.57 -13.31
C ASP A 84 -17.65 20.06 -13.42
N ASP A 85 -17.30 19.42 -14.54
CA ASP A 85 -17.43 17.97 -14.73
C ASP A 85 -16.50 17.16 -13.80
N LEU A 86 -15.25 17.62 -13.61
CA LEU A 86 -14.27 16.98 -12.72
C LEU A 86 -14.56 17.20 -11.23
N GLU A 87 -15.20 18.32 -10.89
CA GLU A 87 -15.59 18.67 -9.51
C GLU A 87 -17.00 18.18 -9.16
N CYS A 88 -17.73 17.60 -10.12
CA CYS A 88 -19.06 17.07 -9.90
C CYS A 88 -19.04 15.88 -8.92
N GLN A 89 -20.15 15.68 -8.22
CA GLN A 89 -20.30 14.52 -7.36
C GLN A 89 -20.41 13.24 -8.19
N VAL A 90 -19.70 12.20 -7.72
CA VAL A 90 -19.73 10.87 -8.34
C VAL A 90 -21.15 10.33 -8.35
N SER A 91 -21.63 9.97 -9.54
CA SER A 91 -22.99 9.46 -9.71
C SER A 91 -23.09 7.95 -9.48
N LYS A 92 -24.29 7.47 -9.13
CA LYS A 92 -24.56 6.02 -9.01
C LYS A 92 -24.31 5.29 -10.32
N GLU A 93 -24.63 5.92 -11.43
CA GLU A 93 -24.44 5.42 -12.79
C GLU A 93 -22.95 5.28 -13.11
N GLU A 94 -22.14 6.26 -12.72
CA GLU A 94 -20.69 6.23 -12.86
C GLU A 94 -20.06 5.11 -12.03
N ILE A 95 -20.45 4.96 -10.75
CA ILE A 95 -19.99 3.85 -9.89
C ILE A 95 -20.33 2.51 -10.55
N LYS A 96 -21.57 2.35 -11.00
CA LYS A 96 -22.02 1.12 -11.67
C LYS A 96 -21.22 0.87 -12.95
N LYS A 97 -20.98 1.90 -13.76
CA LYS A 97 -20.21 1.79 -15.00
C LYS A 97 -18.78 1.34 -14.70
N ALA A 98 -18.12 1.96 -13.73
CA ALA A 98 -16.77 1.58 -13.31
C ALA A 98 -16.67 0.11 -12.89
N VAL A 99 -17.66 -0.41 -12.14
CA VAL A 99 -17.74 -1.82 -11.74
C VAL A 99 -17.93 -2.77 -12.93
N TRP A 100 -18.63 -2.34 -13.99
CA TRP A 100 -18.91 -3.17 -15.16
C TRP A 100 -17.80 -3.14 -16.23
N ASP A 101 -17.14 -2.00 -16.37
CA ASP A 101 -16.02 -1.81 -17.30
C ASP A 101 -14.76 -2.54 -16.80
N TYR A 102 -14.70 -2.85 -15.49
CA TYR A 102 -13.62 -3.65 -14.92
C TYR A 102 -13.77 -5.17 -15.17
N GLY A 103 -12.61 -5.83 -15.26
CA GLY A 103 -12.54 -7.28 -15.37
C GLY A 103 -13.04 -7.98 -14.11
N ILE A 104 -13.87 -9.02 -14.28
CA ILE A 104 -14.49 -9.80 -13.20
C ILE A 104 -13.43 -10.44 -12.29
N ASP A 105 -12.36 -10.95 -12.89
CA ASP A 105 -11.33 -11.76 -12.22
C ASP A 105 -10.06 -10.96 -11.86
N LYS A 106 -10.20 -9.66 -11.58
CA LYS A 106 -9.08 -8.82 -11.12
C LYS A 106 -8.81 -9.04 -9.63
N SER A 107 -7.57 -8.78 -9.23
CA SER A 107 -7.12 -8.90 -7.85
C SER A 107 -8.04 -8.12 -6.90
N PRO A 108 -8.43 -8.69 -5.75
CA PRO A 108 -9.27 -8.00 -4.78
C PRO A 108 -8.54 -6.82 -4.14
N GLY A 109 -9.31 -5.84 -3.66
CA GLY A 109 -8.81 -4.73 -2.87
C GLY A 109 -8.47 -5.15 -1.44
N PRO A 110 -8.17 -4.16 -0.56
CA PRO A 110 -7.98 -4.40 0.88
C PRO A 110 -9.20 -5.05 1.56
N ASP A 111 -10.37 -4.90 0.96
CA ASP A 111 -11.65 -5.50 1.36
C ASP A 111 -11.76 -7.01 1.08
N GLY A 112 -10.87 -7.56 0.25
CA GLY A 112 -10.86 -8.97 -0.12
C GLY A 112 -11.92 -9.38 -1.14
N PHE A 113 -12.72 -8.46 -1.69
CA PHE A 113 -13.77 -8.76 -2.66
C PHE A 113 -13.31 -8.47 -4.10
N MET A 114 -13.68 -9.34 -5.03
CA MET A 114 -13.42 -9.16 -6.47
C MET A 114 -14.60 -8.41 -7.13
N PHE A 115 -14.38 -7.77 -8.28
CA PHE A 115 -15.46 -7.09 -9.05
C PHE A 115 -16.62 -8.03 -9.41
N GLY A 116 -16.36 -9.33 -9.56
CA GLY A 116 -17.41 -10.34 -9.72
C GLY A 116 -18.43 -10.37 -8.57
N PHE A 117 -18.00 -10.16 -7.32
CA PHE A 117 -18.89 -10.07 -6.16
C PHE A 117 -19.83 -8.87 -6.29
N TYR A 118 -19.27 -7.68 -6.54
CA TYR A 118 -20.04 -6.45 -6.70
C TYR A 118 -21.05 -6.55 -7.83
N ARG A 119 -20.67 -7.12 -8.98
CA ARG A 119 -21.59 -7.36 -10.11
C ARG A 119 -22.70 -8.36 -9.77
N ARG A 120 -22.36 -9.45 -9.06
CA ARG A 120 -23.31 -10.50 -8.68
C ARG A 120 -24.35 -10.00 -7.69
N TYR A 121 -23.93 -9.24 -6.69
CA TYR A 121 -24.77 -8.80 -5.57
C TYR A 121 -25.21 -7.34 -5.66
N TRP A 122 -24.92 -6.64 -6.77
CA TRP A 122 -25.25 -5.23 -6.97
C TRP A 122 -26.67 -4.85 -6.55
N LYS A 123 -27.68 -5.67 -6.88
CA LYS A 123 -29.08 -5.38 -6.52
C LYS A 123 -29.30 -5.25 -5.01
N LEU A 124 -28.51 -5.96 -4.20
CA LEU A 124 -28.58 -5.96 -2.74
C LEU A 124 -27.74 -4.82 -2.14
N ILE A 125 -26.49 -4.66 -2.60
CA ILE A 125 -25.50 -3.78 -1.96
C ILE A 125 -25.35 -2.40 -2.61
N LYS A 126 -26.04 -2.12 -3.72
CA LYS A 126 -25.87 -0.87 -4.50
C LYS A 126 -26.09 0.43 -3.72
N ASN A 127 -26.83 0.40 -2.60
CA ASN A 127 -27.06 1.61 -1.82
C ASN A 127 -25.90 1.78 -0.84
N ASP A 128 -25.54 0.70 -0.12
CA ASP A 128 -24.35 0.67 0.75
C ASP A 128 -23.07 1.09 0.01
N VAL A 129 -22.90 0.68 -1.27
CA VAL A 129 -21.73 1.05 -2.08
C VAL A 129 -21.76 2.52 -2.55
N VAL A 130 -22.94 3.11 -2.72
CA VAL A 130 -23.09 4.51 -3.14
C VAL A 130 -22.99 5.46 -1.94
N ASP A 131 -23.37 4.99 -0.76
CA ASP A 131 -23.40 5.76 0.48
C ASP A 131 -22.12 5.60 1.35
N ALA A 132 -21.19 4.72 0.95
CA ALA A 132 -19.92 4.42 1.65
C ALA A 132 -18.85 5.50 1.48
#